data_AF-A0A9N9J9P7-F1
#
_entry.id   AF-A0A9N9J9P7-F1
#
_cell.length_a   1.000
_cell.length_b   1.000
_cell.length_c   1.000
_cell.angle_alpha   90.00
_cell.angle_beta   90.00
_cell.angle_gamma   90.00
#
_symmetry.space_group_name_H-M   'P 1'
#
loop_
_entity.id
_entity.type
_entity.pdbx_description
1 polymer ?
#
loop_
_entity_poly.entity_id
_entity_poly.type
_entity_poly.pdbx_seq_one_letter_code
_entity_poly.pdbx_strand_id
1 'polypeptide(L)'
;MFDGHGGINSRQKVAKYSEENLHVRITNDSKFKTDIGNAGDSLAVLSEDDMAIPMSDDHKPSNPDESDRITEAGGFVEFGRVNSKNLALSCALGDFEFKQNTKLGVEKQIVTAYPDVKKHRIKIESTEFLVLACIWDCFKSQDVVSFIRKNIAEHNDLKRACEDLMERCLSKTGKGIGTDNMTIIIIGFLYNKTETEWYKWMTSKYGEKSSEYKEDRLPTNNNYDYSDIYYENNKFTIDDYLSKEDDSNKD
;
A
#
# COMPACT_ATOMS: atom_id res chain seq x y z
N MET A 1 4.88 -4.84 -7.81
CA MET A 1 6.27 -4.33 -7.76
C MET A 1 6.29 -3.07 -8.60
N PHE A 2 6.64 -1.92 -8.01
CA PHE A 2 6.91 -0.68 -8.73
C PHE A 2 8.38 -0.35 -8.47
N ASP A 3 9.28 -0.58 -9.44
CA ASP A 3 10.70 -0.24 -9.29
C ASP A 3 11.00 1.08 -10.02
N GLY A 4 11.22 2.15 -9.26
CA GLY A 4 11.51 3.50 -9.75
C GLY A 4 12.93 3.67 -10.28
N HIS A 5 13.37 2.87 -11.26
CA HIS A 5 14.65 3.07 -11.93
C HIS A 5 14.45 3.35 -13.43
N GLY A 6 14.04 4.58 -13.74
CA GLY A 6 13.90 5.08 -15.11
C GLY A 6 14.38 6.52 -15.25
N GLY A 7 15.51 6.70 -15.92
CA GLY A 7 16.12 8.01 -16.21
C GLY A 7 15.20 8.97 -16.96
N ILE A 8 15.44 10.26 -16.74
CA ILE A 8 14.70 11.41 -17.27
C ILE A 8 14.66 11.35 -18.80
N ASN A 9 13.47 11.17 -19.37
CA ASN A 9 13.13 11.82 -20.63
C ASN A 9 11.66 12.23 -20.68
N SER A 10 11.50 13.50 -21.02
CA SER A 10 10.27 14.28 -20.92
C SER A 10 9.13 13.81 -21.83
N ARG A 11 7.90 14.00 -21.32
CA ARG A 11 6.58 13.91 -22.00
C ARG A 11 6.06 12.51 -22.34
N GLN A 12 5.39 11.88 -21.38
CA GLN A 12 4.22 11.03 -21.67
C GLN A 12 3.14 11.22 -20.60
N LYS A 13 2.07 11.95 -20.94
CA LYS A 13 0.76 11.80 -20.29
C LYS A 13 0.12 10.56 -20.90
N VAL A 14 0.13 9.44 -20.18
CA VAL A 14 -0.67 8.28 -20.57
C VAL A 14 -1.23 7.63 -19.30
N ALA A 15 -2.55 7.74 -19.10
CA ALA A 15 -3.29 6.77 -18.30
C ALA A 15 -3.28 5.47 -19.12
N LYS A 16 -2.33 4.58 -18.82
CA LYS A 16 -2.19 3.27 -19.46
C LYS A 16 -2.57 2.22 -18.43
N TYR A 17 -3.59 1.41 -18.76
CA TYR A 17 -3.75 0.07 -18.19
C TYR A 17 -2.44 -0.68 -18.49
N SER A 18 -1.65 -0.98 -17.45
CA SER A 18 -0.43 -1.77 -17.59
C SER A 18 -0.80 -3.24 -17.41
N GLU A 19 -0.97 -3.94 -18.52
CA GLU A 19 -0.70 -5.37 -18.56
C GLU A 19 0.80 -5.56 -18.37
N GLU A 20 1.19 -6.53 -17.55
CA GLU A 20 2.55 -6.88 -17.12
C GLU A 20 3.02 -6.20 -15.80
N ASN A 21 3.28 -7.06 -14.80
CA ASN A 21 3.87 -6.83 -13.46
C ASN A 21 2.94 -6.57 -12.25
N LEU A 22 1.62 -6.66 -12.42
CA LEU A 22 0.68 -6.80 -11.30
C LEU A 22 -0.26 -7.99 -11.54
N HIS A 23 -0.18 -9.02 -10.69
CA HIS A 23 -1.06 -10.17 -10.76
C HIS A 23 -2.12 -10.09 -9.66
N VAL A 24 -3.26 -9.46 -9.97
CA VAL A 24 -4.46 -9.51 -9.12
C VAL A 24 -5.35 -10.64 -9.63
N ARG A 25 -5.49 -11.71 -8.84
CA ARG A 25 -6.39 -12.83 -9.16
C ARG A 25 -7.66 -12.71 -8.34
N ILE A 26 -8.78 -12.45 -9.00
CA ILE A 26 -10.12 -12.56 -8.39
C ILE A 26 -10.67 -13.92 -8.78
N THR A 27 -10.75 -14.85 -7.83
CA THR A 27 -11.31 -16.20 -8.06
C THR A 27 -12.80 -16.21 -7.79
N ASN A 28 -13.58 -16.79 -8.72
CA ASN A 28 -15.03 -16.97 -8.60
C ASN A 28 -15.39 -18.18 -7.72
N ASP A 29 -14.66 -18.36 -6.62
CA ASP A 29 -15.04 -19.32 -5.60
C ASP A 29 -16.21 -18.71 -4.83
N SER A 30 -17.10 -19.52 -4.27
CA SER A 30 -18.25 -19.09 -3.45
C SER A 30 -17.89 -18.29 -2.19
N LYS A 31 -16.62 -17.90 -2.05
CA LYS A 31 -16.03 -17.03 -1.04
C LYS A 31 -15.18 -16.01 -1.80
N PHE A 32 -15.66 -14.76 -1.92
CA PHE A 32 -14.84 -13.67 -2.45
C PHE A 32 -13.56 -13.54 -1.61
N LYS A 33 -12.40 -13.75 -2.24
CA LYS A 33 -11.08 -13.71 -1.59
C LYS A 33 -10.12 -12.91 -2.45
N THR A 34 -9.20 -12.23 -1.79
CA THR A 34 -8.06 -11.57 -2.42
C THR A 34 -6.77 -12.17 -1.89
N ASP A 35 -5.85 -12.48 -2.80
CA ASP A 35 -4.48 -12.83 -2.49
C ASP A 35 -3.59 -11.65 -2.91
N ILE A 36 -2.84 -11.08 -1.97
CA ILE A 36 -1.92 -9.97 -2.21
C ILE A 36 -0.50 -10.47 -2.01
N GLY A 37 0.28 -10.50 -3.09
CA GLY A 37 1.70 -10.80 -3.05
C GLY A 37 2.52 -9.50 -3.09
N ASN A 38 3.30 -9.23 -2.05
CA ASN A 38 4.23 -8.10 -2.03
C ASN A 38 5.68 -8.56 -2.16
N ALA A 39 6.48 -7.82 -2.93
CA ALA A 39 7.90 -8.05 -3.13
C ALA A 39 8.61 -6.71 -3.35
N GLY A 40 8.63 -5.86 -2.32
CA GLY A 40 9.30 -4.57 -2.31
C GLY A 40 8.77 -3.65 -1.22
N ASP A 41 8.97 -2.35 -1.39
CA ASP A 41 8.52 -1.28 -0.50
C ASP A 41 7.20 -0.61 -0.93
N SER A 42 6.61 -1.08 -2.03
CA SER A 42 5.23 -0.74 -2.39
C SER A 42 4.26 -1.40 -1.41
N LEU A 43 3.11 -0.75 -1.16
CA LEU A 43 2.07 -1.31 -0.29
C LEU A 43 0.71 -1.38 -0.96
N ALA A 44 -0.09 -2.32 -0.45
CA ALA A 44 -1.48 -2.53 -0.72
C ALA A 44 -2.31 -2.24 0.53
N VAL A 45 -3.36 -1.43 0.40
CA VAL A 45 -4.27 -1.05 1.49
C VAL A 45 -5.71 -1.22 1.03
N LEU A 46 -6.49 -1.99 1.78
CA LEU A 46 -7.92 -2.19 1.52
C LEU A 46 -8.75 -1.19 2.33
N SER A 47 -9.73 -0.56 1.70
CA SER A 47 -10.76 0.21 2.39
C SER A 47 -11.93 -0.71 2.74
N GLU A 48 -12.25 -0.78 4.03
CA GLU A 48 -13.42 -1.49 4.54
C GLU A 48 -14.12 -0.64 5.60
N ASP A 49 -15.35 -0.19 5.33
CA ASP A 49 -16.15 0.64 6.23
C ASP A 49 -15.38 1.84 6.85
N ASP A 50 -14.75 2.66 5.99
CA ASP A 50 -13.89 3.80 6.39
C ASP A 50 -12.56 3.42 7.06
N MET A 51 -12.24 2.14 7.21
CA MET A 51 -10.97 1.68 7.80
C MET A 51 -9.97 1.25 6.74
N ALA A 52 -8.73 1.71 6.88
CA ALA A 52 -7.59 1.23 6.12
C ALA A 52 -7.05 -0.08 6.73
N ILE A 53 -7.19 -1.17 5.99
CA ILE A 53 -6.65 -2.48 6.35
C ILE A 53 -5.35 -2.70 5.56
N PRO A 54 -4.19 -2.84 6.22
CA PRO A 54 -2.93 -3.13 5.53
C PRO A 54 -2.96 -4.55 4.94
N MET A 55 -2.73 -4.66 3.64
CA MET A 55 -2.78 -5.92 2.89
C MET A 55 -1.41 -6.44 2.49
N SER A 56 -0.36 -5.71 2.82
CA SER A 56 1.04 -6.08 2.66
C SER A 56 1.88 -5.33 3.69
N ASP A 57 3.08 -5.84 3.98
CA ASP A 57 4.10 -5.14 4.75
C ASP A 57 5.23 -4.73 3.81
N ASP A 58 5.92 -3.63 4.09
CA ASP A 58 7.02 -3.15 3.27
C ASP A 58 8.30 -3.95 3.56
N HIS A 59 9.13 -4.16 2.54
CA HIS A 59 10.42 -4.82 2.70
C HIS A 59 11.55 -3.80 2.71
N LYS A 60 11.77 -3.21 3.89
CA LYS A 60 12.91 -2.32 4.14
C LYS A 60 14.02 -3.05 4.90
N PRO A 61 15.31 -2.84 4.57
CA PRO A 61 16.43 -3.44 5.29
C PRO A 61 16.45 -3.15 6.80
N SER A 62 15.82 -2.05 7.23
CA SER A 62 15.71 -1.67 8.64
C SER A 62 14.68 -2.47 9.43
N ASN A 63 13.78 -3.21 8.76
CA ASN A 63 12.77 -4.02 9.43
C ASN A 63 13.47 -5.19 10.15
N PRO A 64 13.10 -5.53 11.40
CA PRO A 64 13.83 -6.53 12.19
C PRO A 64 14.03 -7.87 11.46
N ASP A 65 12.94 -8.44 10.94
CA ASP A 65 12.98 -9.74 10.23
C ASP A 65 13.86 -9.68 8.96
N GLU A 66 13.81 -8.56 8.24
CA GLU A 66 14.63 -8.34 7.03
C GLU A 66 16.12 -8.16 7.38
N SER A 67 16.41 -7.43 8.45
CA SER A 67 17.77 -7.17 8.94
C SER A 67 18.44 -8.44 9.44
N ASP A 68 17.68 -9.27 10.18
CA ASP A 68 18.12 -10.57 10.66
C ASP A 68 18.43 -11.49 9.47
N ARG A 69 17.53 -11.59 8.49
CA ARG A 69 17.78 -12.36 7.25
C ARG A 69 19.03 -11.90 6.52
N ILE A 70 19.18 -10.58 6.31
CA ILE A 70 20.35 -9.99 5.63
C ILE A 70 21.64 -10.39 6.34
N THR A 71 21.65 -10.31 7.67
CA THR A 71 22.80 -10.64 8.51
C THR A 71 23.12 -12.14 8.46
N GLU A 72 22.12 -13.01 8.58
CA GLU A 72 22.26 -14.46 8.45
C GLU A 72 22.78 -14.88 7.06
N ALA A 73 22.42 -14.13 6.03
CA ALA A 73 22.87 -14.34 4.66
C ALA A 73 24.32 -13.89 4.41
N GLY A 74 24.98 -13.29 5.41
CA GLY A 74 26.35 -12.78 5.34
C GLY A 74 26.46 -11.33 4.84
N GLY A 75 25.35 -10.62 4.75
CA GLY A 75 25.30 -9.18 4.50
C GLY A 75 25.25 -8.38 5.80
N PHE A 76 24.99 -7.09 5.67
CA PHE A 76 24.75 -6.19 6.80
C PHE A 76 23.89 -4.99 6.37
N VAL A 77 23.32 -4.28 7.33
CA VAL A 77 22.50 -3.09 7.08
C VAL A 77 23.20 -1.87 7.67
N GLU A 78 23.39 -0.83 6.85
CA GLU A 78 23.99 0.44 7.26
C GLU A 78 23.18 1.61 6.71
N PHE A 79 22.79 2.56 7.56
CA PHE A 79 21.95 3.72 7.20
C PHE A 79 20.66 3.35 6.43
N GLY A 80 20.03 2.22 6.80
CA GLY A 80 18.82 1.71 6.13
C GLY A 80 19.07 1.07 4.77
N ARG A 81 20.33 0.75 4.44
CA ARG A 81 20.74 0.22 3.13
C ARG A 81 21.51 -1.08 3.27
N VAL A 82 21.38 -1.95 2.28
CA VAL A 82 22.05 -3.26 2.23
C VAL A 82 23.52 -3.08 1.85
N ASN A 83 24.43 -3.66 2.64
CA ASN A 83 25.88 -3.73 2.42
C ASN A 83 26.55 -2.38 2.13
N SER A 84 26.08 -1.28 2.75
CA SER A 84 26.51 0.10 2.47
C SER A 84 26.38 0.54 1.01
N LYS A 85 25.69 -0.24 0.16
CA LYS A 85 25.43 0.08 -1.24
C LYS A 85 24.19 0.95 -1.34
N ASN A 86 23.90 1.45 -2.54
CA ASN A 86 22.73 2.29 -2.80
C ASN A 86 21.38 1.52 -2.86
N LEU A 87 21.29 0.30 -2.31
CA LEU A 87 20.05 -0.47 -2.30
C LEU A 87 19.30 -0.27 -0.98
N ALA A 88 18.14 0.39 -1.06
CA ALA A 88 17.24 0.66 0.06
C ALA A 88 16.11 -0.39 0.19
N LEU A 89 16.19 -1.48 -0.57
CA LEU A 89 15.20 -2.57 -0.60
C LEU A 89 15.83 -3.85 -0.07
N SER A 90 15.04 -4.65 0.62
CA SER A 90 15.45 -5.99 1.08
C SER A 90 14.76 -7.11 0.27
N CYS A 91 13.70 -6.79 -0.47
CA CYS A 91 13.08 -7.71 -1.43
C CYS A 91 12.87 -7.01 -2.78
N ALA A 92 13.31 -7.66 -3.87
CA ALA A 92 13.17 -7.15 -5.24
C ALA A 92 13.30 -8.29 -6.25
N LEU A 93 12.75 -8.15 -7.44
CA LEU A 93 13.16 -8.95 -8.61
C LEU A 93 14.48 -8.38 -9.19
N GLY A 94 15.28 -9.20 -9.84
CA GLY A 94 16.62 -8.78 -10.30
C GLY A 94 17.67 -8.85 -9.19
N ASP A 95 18.54 -7.85 -9.07
CA ASP A 95 19.57 -7.74 -8.01
C ASP A 95 20.38 -9.03 -7.78
N PHE A 96 20.73 -9.71 -8.87
CA PHE A 96 21.31 -11.06 -8.83
C PHE A 96 22.62 -11.14 -8.04
N GLU A 97 23.35 -10.04 -7.91
CA GLU A 97 24.58 -9.99 -7.10
C GLU A 97 24.34 -10.28 -5.62
N PHE A 98 23.13 -10.04 -5.11
CA PHE A 98 22.75 -10.29 -3.71
C PHE A 98 22.10 -11.66 -3.51
N LYS A 99 22.00 -12.48 -4.56
CA LYS A 99 21.25 -13.76 -4.61
C LYS A 99 22.13 -14.95 -4.97
N GLN A 100 23.44 -14.83 -4.73
CA GLN A 100 24.43 -15.82 -5.17
C GLN A 100 24.81 -16.82 -4.06
N ASN A 101 24.18 -16.76 -2.89
CA ASN A 101 24.50 -17.67 -1.80
C ASN A 101 23.91 -19.06 -2.08
N THR A 102 24.74 -19.97 -2.58
CA THR A 102 24.36 -21.34 -2.97
C THR A 102 24.02 -22.25 -1.79
N LYS A 103 24.29 -21.81 -0.55
CA LYS A 103 24.00 -22.59 0.67
C LYS A 103 22.62 -22.27 1.26
N LEU A 104 21.97 -21.21 0.79
CA LEU A 104 20.71 -20.71 1.32
C LEU A 104 19.57 -20.88 0.30
N GLY A 105 18.34 -21.01 0.80
CA GLY A 105 17.14 -20.97 -0.02
C GLY A 105 16.95 -19.61 -0.69
N VAL A 106 16.03 -19.53 -1.65
CA VAL A 106 15.71 -18.29 -2.38
C VAL A 106 15.14 -17.21 -1.46
N GLU A 107 14.44 -17.63 -0.42
CA GLU A 107 13.83 -16.81 0.62
C GLU A 107 14.83 -16.28 1.66
N LYS A 108 16.05 -16.83 1.71
CA LYS A 108 17.09 -16.50 2.70
C LYS A 108 18.29 -15.76 2.12
N GLN A 109 18.16 -15.23 0.91
CA GLN A 109 19.20 -14.41 0.30
C GLN A 109 19.27 -13.03 0.97
N ILE A 110 20.38 -12.29 0.77
CA ILE A 110 20.53 -10.92 1.28
C ILE A 110 19.37 -10.05 0.76
N VAL A 111 19.13 -10.10 -0.55
CA VAL A 111 17.92 -9.57 -1.18
C VAL A 111 17.13 -10.75 -1.71
N THR A 112 15.88 -10.91 -1.29
CA THR A 112 15.04 -12.01 -1.78
C THR A 112 14.13 -11.58 -2.94
N ALA A 113 13.70 -12.54 -3.76
CA ALA A 113 12.60 -12.39 -4.71
C ALA A 113 11.35 -13.16 -4.26
N TYR A 114 11.37 -13.72 -3.04
CA TYR A 114 10.29 -14.49 -2.48
C TYR A 114 9.23 -13.54 -1.90
N PRO A 115 8.00 -13.51 -2.45
CA PRO A 115 6.99 -12.55 -2.03
C PRO A 115 6.29 -13.00 -0.74
N ASP A 116 5.89 -12.02 0.06
CA ASP A 116 4.93 -12.23 1.14
C ASP A 116 3.51 -12.23 0.58
N VAL A 117 2.74 -13.28 0.88
CA VAL A 117 1.36 -13.44 0.38
C VAL A 117 0.37 -13.38 1.53
N LYS A 118 -0.41 -12.29 1.60
CA LYS A 118 -1.53 -12.16 2.52
C LYS A 118 -2.84 -12.51 1.82
N LYS A 119 -3.68 -13.29 2.50
CA LYS A 119 -5.01 -13.67 2.02
C LYS A 119 -6.06 -12.97 2.85
N HIS A 120 -7.05 -12.37 2.19
CA HIS A 120 -8.15 -11.70 2.87
C HIS A 120 -9.48 -12.12 2.28
N ARG A 121 -10.50 -12.21 3.14
CA ARG A 121 -11.87 -12.51 2.72
C ARG A 121 -12.58 -11.19 2.47
N ILE A 122 -13.10 -11.02 1.27
CA ILE A 122 -13.86 -9.83 0.89
C ILE A 122 -15.27 -9.93 1.45
N LYS A 123 -15.70 -8.87 2.11
CA LYS A 123 -17.05 -8.68 2.64
C LYS A 123 -17.80 -7.75 1.67
N ILE A 124 -18.84 -8.27 1.02
CA ILE A 124 -19.58 -7.56 -0.05
C ILE A 124 -20.23 -6.28 0.48
N GLU A 125 -20.63 -6.30 1.74
CA GLU A 125 -21.32 -5.24 2.45
C GLU A 125 -20.40 -4.10 2.90
N SER A 126 -19.12 -4.38 3.16
CA SER A 126 -18.20 -3.44 3.84
C SER A 126 -16.96 -3.09 3.04
N THR A 127 -16.41 -4.01 2.24
CA THR A 127 -15.18 -3.80 1.47
C THR A 127 -15.44 -2.91 0.25
N GLU A 128 -14.69 -1.82 0.09
CA GLU A 128 -15.03 -0.73 -0.83
C GLU A 128 -14.11 -0.66 -2.05
N PHE A 129 -12.82 -0.47 -1.80
CA PHE A 129 -11.79 -0.39 -2.82
C PHE A 129 -10.43 -0.84 -2.27
N LEU A 130 -9.52 -1.21 -3.17
CA LEU A 130 -8.12 -1.53 -2.87
C LEU A 130 -7.22 -0.46 -3.49
N VAL A 131 -6.25 0.01 -2.73
CA VAL A 131 -5.21 0.95 -3.18
C VAL A 131 -3.88 0.22 -3.26
N LEU A 132 -3.23 0.29 -4.41
CA LEU A 132 -1.86 -0.18 -4.63
C LEU A 132 -1.01 1.02 -5.01
N ALA A 133 0.05 1.30 -4.25
CA ALA A 133 0.87 2.46 -4.55
C ALA A 133 2.33 2.33 -4.06
N CYS A 134 3.17 3.26 -4.52
CA CYS A 134 4.51 3.50 -4.01
C CYS A 134 4.65 4.85 -3.28
N ILE A 135 3.52 5.50 -2.93
CA ILE A 135 3.48 6.85 -2.34
C ILE A 135 3.38 6.87 -0.81
N TRP A 136 3.66 5.75 -0.14
CA TRP A 136 3.38 5.58 1.29
C TRP A 136 4.33 6.34 2.21
N ASP A 137 5.44 6.84 1.68
CA ASP A 137 6.31 7.80 2.39
C ASP A 137 5.67 9.21 2.47
N CYS A 138 4.64 9.50 1.67
CA CYS A 138 3.92 10.79 1.67
C CYS A 138 2.75 10.84 2.65
N PHE A 139 2.07 9.70 2.87
CA PHE A 139 0.78 9.65 3.56
C PHE A 139 0.61 8.38 4.40
N LYS A 140 -0.10 8.52 5.54
CA LYS A 140 -0.59 7.36 6.29
C LYS A 140 -1.70 6.66 5.51
N SER A 141 -1.80 5.34 5.69
CA SER A 141 -2.78 4.51 4.98
C SER A 141 -4.22 4.97 5.20
N GLN A 142 -4.57 5.35 6.43
CA GLN A 142 -5.90 5.85 6.77
C GLN A 142 -6.22 7.20 6.11
N ASP A 143 -5.25 8.10 6.01
CA ASP A 143 -5.45 9.41 5.38
C ASP A 143 -5.72 9.24 3.87
N VAL A 144 -5.02 8.31 3.21
CA VAL A 144 -5.26 7.95 1.80
C VAL A 144 -6.68 7.42 1.61
N VAL A 145 -7.12 6.48 2.45
CA VAL A 145 -8.48 5.90 2.37
C VAL A 145 -9.53 6.99 2.57
N SER A 146 -9.43 7.78 3.63
CA SER A 146 -10.38 8.86 3.92
C SER A 146 -10.40 9.93 2.82
N PHE A 147 -9.23 10.26 2.24
CA PHE A 147 -9.13 11.18 1.12
C PHE A 147 -9.88 10.66 -0.12
N ILE A 148 -9.62 9.41 -0.51
CA ILE A 148 -10.27 8.79 -1.68
C ILE A 148 -11.78 8.73 -1.46
N ARG A 149 -12.25 8.33 -0.27
CA ARG A 149 -13.68 8.29 0.09
C ARG A 149 -14.35 9.66 -0.05
N LYS A 150 -13.71 10.72 0.49
CA LYS A 150 -14.20 12.10 0.34
C LYS A 150 -14.29 12.51 -1.13
N ASN A 151 -13.22 12.27 -1.90
CA ASN A 151 -13.17 12.67 -3.31
C ASN A 151 -14.24 11.94 -4.14
N ILE A 152 -14.45 10.65 -3.89
CA ILE A 152 -15.55 9.88 -4.49
C ILE A 152 -16.90 10.49 -4.12
N ALA A 153 -17.14 10.84 -2.86
CA ALA A 153 -18.41 11.40 -2.42
C ALA A 153 -18.71 12.77 -3.07
N GLU A 154 -17.67 13.58 -3.30
CA GLU A 154 -17.81 14.92 -3.88
C GLU A 154 -17.91 14.91 -5.42
N HIS A 155 -17.27 13.95 -6.09
CA HIS A 155 -17.07 13.99 -7.54
C HIS A 155 -17.59 12.76 -8.30
N ASN A 156 -17.87 11.65 -7.60
CA ASN A 156 -18.22 10.36 -8.19
C ASN A 156 -17.24 9.92 -9.30
N ASP A 157 -15.94 10.15 -9.08
CA ASP A 157 -14.90 9.88 -10.08
C ASP A 157 -13.61 9.38 -9.40
N LEU A 158 -13.34 8.08 -9.52
CA LEU A 158 -12.12 7.45 -9.02
C LEU A 158 -10.86 7.96 -9.73
N LYS A 159 -10.96 8.28 -11.02
CA LYS A 159 -9.81 8.79 -11.78
C LYS A 159 -9.39 10.14 -11.24
N ARG A 160 -10.36 11.01 -10.96
CA ARG A 160 -10.11 12.29 -10.31
C ARG A 160 -9.51 12.11 -8.91
N ALA A 161 -10.02 11.17 -8.12
CA ALA A 161 -9.43 10.84 -6.81
C ALA A 161 -7.95 10.43 -6.93
N CYS A 162 -7.59 9.62 -7.93
CA CYS A 162 -6.19 9.28 -8.22
C CYS A 162 -5.35 10.51 -8.58
N GLU A 163 -5.84 11.36 -9.50
CA GLU A 163 -5.12 12.56 -9.95
C GLU A 163 -4.91 13.56 -8.80
N ASP A 164 -5.95 13.82 -8.02
CA ASP A 164 -5.90 14.75 -6.88
C ASP A 164 -4.98 14.22 -5.76
N LEU A 165 -4.97 12.89 -5.51
CA LEU A 165 -4.05 12.27 -4.57
C LEU A 165 -2.60 12.37 -5.05
N MET A 166 -2.36 12.14 -6.34
CA MET A 166 -1.02 12.22 -6.93
C MET A 166 -0.46 13.65 -6.87
N GLU A 167 -1.28 14.66 -7.17
CA GLU A 167 -0.89 16.07 -7.07
C GLU A 167 -0.47 16.44 -5.63
N ARG A 168 -1.15 15.88 -4.63
CA ARG A 168 -0.79 16.07 -3.22
C ARG A 168 0.53 15.41 -2.82
N CYS A 169 0.94 14.36 -3.52
CA CYS A 169 2.22 13.70 -3.29
C CYS A 169 3.41 14.51 -3.82
N LEU A 170 3.20 15.40 -4.80
CA LEU A 170 4.29 16.09 -5.49
C LEU A 170 5.05 17.06 -4.57
N SER A 171 6.37 16.97 -4.60
CA SER A 171 7.23 17.91 -3.86
C SER A 171 7.07 19.33 -4.39
N LYS A 172 6.72 20.27 -3.51
CA LYS A 172 6.67 21.72 -3.85
C LYS A 172 8.06 22.34 -4.03
N THR A 173 9.08 21.74 -3.43
CA THR A 173 10.45 22.28 -3.39
C THR A 173 11.43 21.53 -4.28
N GLY A 174 10.99 20.44 -4.94
CA GLY A 174 11.86 19.56 -5.73
C GLY A 174 12.94 18.86 -4.90
N LYS A 175 12.77 18.80 -3.57
CA LYS A 175 13.67 18.16 -2.61
C LYS A 175 12.83 17.49 -1.53
N GLY A 176 13.28 16.33 -1.06
CA GLY A 176 12.60 15.56 -0.03
C GLY A 176 11.55 14.61 -0.62
N ILE A 177 10.48 14.39 0.14
CA ILE A 177 9.38 13.49 -0.24
C ILE A 177 8.67 14.02 -1.49
N GLY A 178 8.19 13.12 -2.36
CA GLY A 178 7.45 13.51 -3.55
C GLY A 178 8.30 13.89 -4.76
N THR A 179 9.59 13.53 -4.76
CA THR A 179 10.49 13.74 -5.90
C THR A 179 10.74 12.48 -6.72
N ASP A 180 10.25 11.33 -6.28
CA ASP A 180 10.44 10.04 -6.94
C ASP A 180 9.33 9.77 -7.98
N ASN A 181 9.46 8.69 -8.74
CA ASN A 181 8.41 8.13 -9.55
C ASN A 181 7.24 7.70 -8.65
N MET A 182 6.02 8.04 -9.07
CA MET A 182 4.82 7.78 -8.29
C MET A 182 3.80 7.04 -9.16
N THR A 183 3.29 5.94 -8.62
CA THR A 183 2.21 5.16 -9.21
C THR A 183 1.16 4.87 -8.16
N ILE A 184 -0.10 5.06 -8.53
CA ILE A 184 -1.27 4.77 -7.71
C ILE A 184 -2.27 4.02 -8.59
N ILE A 185 -2.78 2.90 -8.09
CA ILE A 185 -3.87 2.13 -8.69
C ILE A 185 -4.96 1.99 -7.64
N ILE A 186 -6.18 2.41 -7.99
CA ILE A 186 -7.37 2.22 -7.15
C ILE A 186 -8.31 1.23 -7.87
N ILE A 187 -8.71 0.19 -7.16
CA ILE A 187 -9.58 -0.87 -7.66
C ILE A 187 -10.88 -0.84 -6.85
N GLY A 188 -11.98 -0.39 -7.46
CA GLY A 188 -13.30 -0.41 -6.85
C GLY A 188 -13.96 -1.79 -6.93
N PHE A 189 -14.53 -2.28 -5.83
CA PHE A 189 -15.24 -3.56 -5.82
C PHE A 189 -16.74 -3.35 -6.08
N LEU A 190 -17.20 -3.69 -7.29
CA LEU A 190 -18.57 -3.38 -7.73
C LEU A 190 -19.64 -4.33 -7.19
N TYR A 191 -19.34 -5.60 -6.93
CA TYR A 191 -20.32 -6.61 -6.46
C TYR A 191 -21.63 -6.64 -7.27
N ASN A 192 -21.52 -6.82 -8.60
CA ASN A 192 -22.63 -6.80 -9.56
C ASN A 192 -23.36 -5.45 -9.69
N LYS A 193 -22.89 -4.38 -9.04
CA LYS A 193 -23.35 -3.02 -9.31
C LYS A 193 -22.76 -2.51 -10.61
N THR A 194 -23.47 -1.64 -11.29
CA THR A 194 -22.88 -0.75 -12.27
C THR A 194 -21.94 0.25 -11.58
N GLU A 195 -21.03 0.85 -12.34
CA GLU A 195 -20.13 1.89 -11.83
C GLU A 195 -20.91 3.04 -11.14
N THR A 196 -21.99 3.51 -11.76
CA THR A 196 -22.87 4.55 -11.21
C THR A 196 -23.52 4.14 -9.89
N GLU A 197 -23.98 2.90 -9.77
CA GLU A 197 -24.57 2.37 -8.53
C GLU A 197 -23.51 2.22 -7.43
N TRP A 198 -22.29 1.83 -7.79
CA TRP A 198 -21.18 1.74 -6.84
C TRP A 198 -20.79 3.12 -6.29
N TYR A 199 -20.70 4.15 -7.14
CA TYR A 199 -20.45 5.52 -6.67
C TYR A 199 -21.55 6.01 -5.72
N LYS A 200 -22.83 5.77 -6.05
CA LYS A 200 -23.94 6.12 -5.15
C LYS A 200 -23.82 5.42 -3.79
N TRP A 201 -23.42 4.14 -3.79
CA TRP A 201 -23.19 3.37 -2.56
C TRP A 201 -22.00 3.91 -1.74
N MET A 202 -20.91 4.29 -2.38
CA MET A 202 -19.77 4.94 -1.72
C MET A 202 -20.18 6.27 -1.08
N THR A 203 -20.94 7.10 -1.81
CA THR A 203 -21.41 8.41 -1.34
C THR A 203 -22.39 8.27 -0.17
N SER A 204 -23.29 7.29 -0.19
CA SER A 204 -24.19 7.04 0.95
C SER A 204 -23.42 6.63 2.20
N LYS A 205 -22.40 5.76 2.05
CA LYS A 205 -21.55 5.33 3.18
C LYS A 205 -20.74 6.46 3.80
N TYR A 206 -20.27 7.40 2.97
CA TYR A 206 -19.55 8.57 3.48
C TYR A 206 -20.43 9.41 4.41
N GLY A 207 -21.70 9.60 4.06
CA GLY A 207 -22.66 10.37 4.86
C GLY A 207 -23.11 9.70 6.17
N GLU A 208 -23.02 8.38 6.28
CA GLU A 208 -23.49 7.62 7.46
C GLU A 208 -22.41 7.37 8.51
N LYS A 209 -21.14 7.22 8.10
CA LYS A 209 -20.07 6.70 8.97
C LYS A 209 -18.70 7.40 8.86
N SER A 210 -18.50 8.38 7.97
CA SER A 210 -17.14 8.90 7.76
C SER A 210 -16.66 9.74 8.92
N SER A 211 -15.45 9.45 9.41
CA SER A 211 -14.66 10.47 10.10
C SER A 211 -14.38 11.61 9.11
N GLU A 212 -14.55 12.87 9.53
CA GLU A 212 -14.29 14.01 8.65
C GLU A 212 -12.80 14.00 8.27
N TYR A 213 -12.51 13.92 6.97
CA TYR A 213 -11.15 14.09 6.48
C TYR A 213 -10.71 15.53 6.81
N LYS A 214 -9.75 15.66 7.74
CA LYS A 214 -9.23 16.97 8.15
C LYS A 214 -8.04 17.30 7.26
N GLU A 215 -8.18 18.39 6.51
CA GLU A 215 -7.19 18.87 5.55
C GLU A 215 -5.81 19.16 6.21
N ASP A 216 -5.82 19.49 7.51
CA ASP A 216 -4.63 19.81 8.31
C ASP A 216 -3.78 18.59 8.72
N ARG A 217 -4.21 17.35 8.38
CA ARG A 217 -3.43 16.12 8.63
C ARG A 217 -2.36 15.84 7.56
N LEU A 218 -2.20 16.73 6.60
CA LEU A 218 -1.01 16.73 5.75
C LEU A 218 0.23 17.00 6.62
N PRO A 219 1.38 16.35 6.38
CA PRO A 219 2.63 16.87 6.88
C PRO A 219 2.82 18.25 6.27
N THR A 220 2.53 19.30 7.03
CA THR A 220 3.14 20.60 6.78
C THR A 220 4.62 20.36 6.92
N ASN A 221 5.35 20.52 5.81
CA ASN A 221 6.80 20.40 5.79
C ASN A 221 7.40 21.00 7.07
N ASN A 222 8.18 20.17 7.77
CA ASN A 222 9.02 20.43 8.96
C ASN A 222 8.45 19.92 10.30
N ASN A 223 9.03 18.81 10.79
CA ASN A 223 8.97 18.26 12.16
C ASN A 223 8.01 17.08 12.45
N TYR A 224 7.95 16.06 11.60
CA TYR A 224 7.53 14.73 12.07
C TYR A 224 8.75 13.81 12.17
N ASP A 225 8.96 13.28 13.37
CA ASP A 225 9.93 12.22 13.65
C ASP A 225 9.48 10.97 12.88
N TYR A 226 10.37 10.48 12.01
CA TYR A 226 10.16 9.34 11.11
C TYR A 226 9.79 8.04 11.85
N SER A 227 10.02 7.97 13.17
CA SER A 227 9.61 6.83 13.99
C SER A 227 8.08 6.78 14.24
N ASP A 228 7.40 7.93 14.35
CA ASP A 228 5.98 7.96 14.75
C ASP A 228 5.02 7.51 13.64
N ILE A 229 5.37 7.75 12.37
CA ILE A 229 4.58 7.26 11.23
C ILE A 229 4.67 5.73 11.12
N TYR A 230 5.86 5.17 11.40
CA TYR A 230 6.12 3.73 11.37
C TYR A 230 5.38 2.97 12.48
N TYR A 231 5.40 3.50 13.71
CA TYR A 231 4.78 2.82 14.85
C TYR A 231 3.25 2.90 14.86
N GLU A 232 2.64 3.95 14.31
CA GLU A 232 1.17 4.07 14.27
C GLU A 232 0.52 3.30 13.12
N ASN A 233 1.19 3.14 11.98
CA ASN A 233 0.65 2.40 10.83
C ASN A 233 0.40 0.90 11.12
N ASN A 234 1.07 0.34 12.14
CA ASN A 234 1.00 -1.08 12.50
C ASN A 234 0.21 -1.38 13.79
N LYS A 235 -0.47 -0.40 14.39
CA LYS A 235 -1.15 -0.59 15.68
C LYS A 235 -2.64 -0.98 15.60
N PHE A 236 -3.27 -0.91 14.44
CA PHE A 236 -4.60 -1.50 14.26
C PHE A 236 -4.46 -2.98 13.91
N THR A 237 -4.27 -3.78 14.96
CA THR A 237 -4.33 -5.24 14.85
C THR A 237 -5.79 -5.68 14.64
N ILE A 238 -5.98 -6.75 13.88
CA ILE A 238 -7.29 -7.43 13.69
C ILE A 238 -7.99 -7.74 15.03
N ASP A 239 -7.24 -7.84 16.12
CA ASP A 239 -7.75 -8.13 17.47
C ASP A 239 -8.66 -7.01 18.02
N ASP A 240 -8.48 -5.75 17.60
CA ASP A 240 -9.39 -4.65 17.95
C ASP A 240 -10.74 -4.73 17.21
N TYR A 241 -10.82 -5.52 16.13
CA TYR A 241 -12.04 -5.78 15.36
C TYR A 241 -12.75 -7.05 15.84
N LEU A 242 -12.01 -8.11 16.19
CA LEU A 242 -12.58 -9.38 16.66
C LEU A 242 -13.16 -9.29 18.09
N SER A 243 -12.71 -8.34 18.91
CA SER A 243 -13.24 -8.14 20.27
C SER A 243 -14.65 -7.56 20.33
N LYS A 244 -15.26 -7.19 19.19
CA LYS A 244 -16.63 -6.62 19.13
C LYS A 244 -17.70 -7.57 18.59
N GLU A 245 -17.34 -8.76 18.09
CA GLU A 245 -18.33 -9.72 17.57
C GLU A 245 -18.79 -10.77 18.59
N ASP A 246 -18.11 -10.93 19.75
CA ASP A 246 -18.39 -12.04 20.68
C ASP A 246 -19.43 -11.77 21.79
N ASP A 247 -20.00 -10.56 21.90
CA ASP A 247 -20.95 -10.22 22.98
C ASP A 247 -22.45 -10.30 22.58
N SER A 248 -22.79 -10.93 21.45
CA SER A 248 -24.20 -11.06 21.00
C SER A 248 -24.78 -12.49 21.03
N ASN A 249 -24.09 -13.46 21.64
CA ASN A 249 -24.62 -14.82 21.82
C ASN A 249 -24.37 -15.35 23.25
N LYS A 250 -25.04 -14.74 24.23
CA LYS A 250 -25.29 -15.35 25.54
C LYS A 250 -26.71 -15.03 26.01
N ASP A 251 -27.65 -15.82 25.49
CA ASP A 251 -28.90 -16.17 26.16
C ASP A 251 -28.87 -17.68 26.47
#